data_AF-A0A0Q5Z6L9-F1
#
_entry.id   AF-A0A0Q5Z6L9-F1
#
_cell.length_a   1.000
_cell.length_b   1.000
_cell.length_c   1.000
_cell.angle_alpha   90.00
_cell.angle_beta   90.00
_cell.angle_gamma   90.00
#
_symmetry.space_group_name_H-M   'P 1'
#
loop_
_entity.id
_entity.type
_entity.pdbx_description
1 polymer ?
#
loop_
_entity_poly.entity_id
_entity_poly.type
_entity_poly.pdbx_seq_one_letter_code
_entity_poly.pdbx_strand_id
1 'polypeptide(L)'
;MEAGVDFGQVAAVAIDALSCGAADDLMSWAQKPEARAAGASAAREHLRRAKSRRMTEPESQQFRAIEEAADASAFLWRLDLMGVDVGVKWDFVADRWETASPMDDFAADAWLAMMAFVGARRELSQRQTLITLKVTSLGWGRAAYVAKTSGMAAAQAILAFGAGRYAETVDLLRPLRDCAPPFGWSQVHLDLADQTLIEAAIRSGQGGLASELVSERAGRSPSRLAERDIGARLLAGHA
;
A
#
# COMPACT_ATOMS: atom_id res chain seq x y z
N MET A 1 22.35 -12.45 27.09
CA MET A 1 21.69 -12.88 25.85
C MET A 1 21.59 -11.64 24.97
N GLU A 2 22.66 -11.35 24.23
CA GLU A 2 22.68 -10.18 23.34
C GLU A 2 21.65 -10.38 22.24
N ALA A 3 20.76 -9.41 22.07
CA ALA A 3 19.81 -9.40 20.96
C ALA A 3 20.63 -9.40 19.66
N GLY A 4 20.59 -10.51 18.92
CA GLY A 4 21.27 -10.64 17.64
C GLY A 4 20.82 -9.51 16.73
N VAL A 5 21.78 -8.75 16.20
CA VAL A 5 21.52 -7.70 15.22
C VAL A 5 20.89 -8.35 13.99
N ASP A 6 19.65 -8.00 13.69
CA ASP A 6 18.96 -8.43 12.47
C ASP A 6 19.61 -7.72 11.27
N PHE A 7 20.56 -8.40 10.63
CA PHE A 7 21.27 -7.92 9.45
C PHE A 7 20.33 -7.52 8.30
N GLY A 8 19.14 -8.11 8.20
CA GLY A 8 18.14 -7.74 7.20
C GLY A 8 17.54 -6.35 7.47
N GLN A 9 17.31 -6.02 8.75
CA GLN A 9 16.84 -4.70 9.14
C GLN A 9 17.91 -3.61 8.96
N VAL A 10 19.16 -3.92 9.27
CA VAL A 10 20.28 -2.98 9.10
C VAL A 10 20.54 -2.70 7.61
N ALA A 11 20.50 -3.73 6.77
CA ALA A 11 20.62 -3.57 5.32
C ALA A 11 19.49 -2.72 4.73
N ALA A 12 18.25 -2.92 5.19
CA ALA A 12 17.11 -2.10 4.74
C ALA A 12 17.27 -0.62 5.09
N VAL A 13 17.72 -0.30 6.31
CA VAL A 13 17.95 1.09 6.74
C VAL A 13 19.10 1.74 5.95
N ALA A 14 20.17 1.01 5.67
CA ALA A 14 21.28 1.50 4.85
C ALA A 14 20.85 1.75 3.39
N ILE A 15 20.02 0.87 2.81
CA ILE A 15 19.45 1.04 1.47
C ILE A 15 18.52 2.26 1.43
N ASP A 16 17.68 2.46 2.44
CA ASP A 16 16.77 3.62 2.53
C ASP A 16 17.56 4.95 2.61
N ALA A 17 18.63 4.98 3.41
CA ALA A 17 19.48 6.16 3.55
C ALA A 17 20.25 6.52 2.27
N LEU A 18 20.73 5.52 1.53
CA LEU A 18 21.37 5.70 0.24
C LEU A 18 20.37 6.18 -0.82
N SER A 19 19.15 5.65 -0.82
CA SER A 19 18.11 5.99 -1.79
C SER A 19 17.57 7.42 -1.61
N CYS A 20 17.52 7.92 -0.37
CA CYS A 20 17.02 9.28 -0.07
C CYS A 20 18.13 10.35 0.00
N GLY A 21 19.39 10.04 -0.37
CA GLY A 21 20.51 10.98 -0.25
C GLY A 21 20.81 11.40 1.20
N ALA A 22 20.42 10.58 2.18
CA ALA A 22 20.50 10.84 3.61
C ALA A 22 21.58 9.99 4.31
N ALA A 23 22.50 9.41 3.54
CA ALA A 23 23.59 8.57 4.04
C ALA A 23 24.46 9.30 5.08
N ASP A 24 24.79 10.58 4.85
CA ASP A 24 25.58 11.38 5.78
C ASP A 24 24.82 11.66 7.10
N ASP A 25 23.51 11.87 7.03
CA ASP A 25 22.66 12.05 8.21
C ASP A 25 22.54 10.76 9.02
N LEU A 26 22.42 9.60 8.34
CA LEU A 26 22.42 8.30 9.00
C LEU A 26 23.75 8.03 9.71
N MET A 27 24.87 8.28 9.03
CA MET A 27 26.21 8.06 9.58
C MET A 27 26.50 9.01 10.74
N SER A 28 26.06 10.27 10.66
CA SER A 28 26.15 11.23 11.76
C SER A 28 25.29 10.81 12.96
N TRP A 29 24.07 10.34 12.74
CA TRP A 29 23.20 9.84 13.81
C TRP A 29 23.73 8.56 14.45
N ALA A 30 24.24 7.61 13.66
CA ALA A 30 24.78 6.33 14.14
C ALA A 30 25.97 6.49 15.11
N GLN A 31 26.67 7.62 15.07
CA GLN A 31 27.75 7.93 16.01
C GLN A 31 27.25 8.37 17.40
N LYS A 32 25.96 8.73 17.54
CA LYS A 32 25.41 9.24 18.79
C LYS A 32 25.16 8.12 19.82
N PRO A 33 25.29 8.41 21.13
CA PRO A 33 25.04 7.43 22.18
C PRO A 33 23.62 6.83 22.11
N GLU A 34 22.62 7.66 21.79
CA GLU A 34 21.23 7.20 21.62
C GLU A 34 21.03 6.20 20.47
N ALA A 35 21.88 6.22 19.44
CA ALA A 35 21.75 5.34 18.28
C ALA A 35 22.23 3.90 18.59
N ARG A 36 23.15 3.73 19.55
CA ARG A 36 23.71 2.42 19.93
C ARG A 36 22.69 1.50 20.62
N ALA A 37 21.63 2.07 21.17
CA ALA A 37 20.51 1.33 21.78
C ALA A 37 19.24 1.35 20.91
N ALA A 38 19.26 2.06 19.77
CA ALA A 38 18.11 2.29 18.92
C ALA A 38 17.98 1.18 17.85
N GLY A 39 16.80 0.57 17.75
CA GLY A 39 16.49 -0.39 16.69
C GLY A 39 16.20 0.26 15.34
N ALA A 40 16.01 -0.56 14.30
CA ALA A 40 15.76 -0.10 12.93
C ALA A 40 14.56 0.86 12.77
N SER A 41 13.54 0.75 13.62
CA SER A 41 12.40 1.67 13.64
C SER A 41 12.81 3.11 13.97
N ALA A 42 13.68 3.30 14.97
CA ALA A 42 14.18 4.62 15.35
C ALA A 42 15.11 5.23 14.30
N ALA A 43 15.90 4.39 13.60
CA ALA A 43 16.73 4.82 12.48
C ALA A 43 15.88 5.30 11.29
N ARG A 44 14.80 4.58 10.95
CA ARG A 44 13.84 4.98 9.91
C ARG A 44 13.14 6.29 10.22
N GLU A 45 12.69 6.47 11.46
CA GLU A 45 12.07 7.73 11.88
C GLU A 45 13.06 8.89 11.86
N HIS A 46 14.33 8.65 12.20
CA HIS A 46 15.39 9.67 12.07
C HIS A 46 15.59 10.09 10.61
N LEU A 47 15.73 9.12 9.70
CA LEU A 47 15.85 9.36 8.27
C LEU A 47 14.63 10.11 7.71
N ARG A 48 13.41 9.75 8.13
CA ARG A 48 12.18 10.45 7.73
C ARG A 48 12.21 11.93 8.12
N ARG A 49 12.64 12.24 9.35
CA ARG A 49 12.78 13.63 9.84
C ARG A 49 13.94 14.40 9.22
N ALA A 50 14.99 13.70 8.82
CA ALA A 50 16.10 14.28 8.10
C ALA A 50 15.66 14.70 6.69
N LYS A 51 14.97 13.79 5.99
CA LYS A 51 14.38 14.03 4.68
C LYS A 51 13.38 15.19 4.70
N SER A 52 12.44 15.20 5.66
CA SER A 52 11.43 16.28 5.75
C SER A 52 12.04 17.67 5.99
N ARG A 53 13.21 17.76 6.63
CA ARG A 53 13.92 19.04 6.83
C ARG A 53 14.68 19.54 5.60
N ARG A 54 14.98 18.65 4.65
CA ARG A 54 15.71 18.95 3.41
C ARG A 54 14.78 19.23 2.23
N MET A 55 13.49 18.94 2.35
CA MET A 55 12.52 19.17 1.28
C MET A 55 12.30 20.67 1.04
N THR A 56 12.36 21.04 -0.23
CA THR A 56 11.94 22.36 -0.72
C THR A 56 10.43 22.52 -0.61
N GLU A 57 9.93 23.75 -0.69
CA GLU A 57 8.48 24.02 -0.66
C GLU A 57 7.74 23.32 -1.82
N PRO A 58 8.24 23.33 -3.08
CA PRO A 58 7.63 22.54 -4.16
C PRO A 58 7.57 21.03 -3.87
N GLU A 59 8.65 20.44 -3.34
CA GLU A 59 8.67 19.02 -2.97
C GLU A 59 7.67 18.71 -1.83
N SER A 60 7.54 19.63 -0.88
CA SER A 60 6.57 19.50 0.22
C SER A 60 5.12 19.60 -0.25
N GLN A 61 4.84 20.46 -1.23
CA GLN A 61 3.53 20.54 -1.88
C GLN A 61 3.21 19.26 -2.66
N GLN A 62 4.18 18.74 -3.41
CA GLN A 62 4.01 17.50 -4.15
C GLN A 62 3.75 16.30 -3.23
N PHE A 63 4.50 16.19 -2.13
CA PHE A 63 4.30 15.14 -1.14
C PHE A 63 2.89 15.17 -0.54
N ARG A 64 2.41 16.36 -0.14
CA ARG A 64 1.03 16.52 0.35
C ARG A 64 -0.02 16.12 -0.68
N ALA A 65 0.20 16.46 -1.95
CA ALA A 65 -0.73 16.10 -3.02
C ALA A 65 -0.84 14.57 -3.21
N ILE A 66 0.27 13.83 -3.04
CA ILE A 66 0.28 12.36 -3.08
C ILE A 66 -0.46 11.79 -1.88
N GLU A 67 -0.20 12.30 -0.66
CA GLU A 67 -0.90 11.84 0.55
C GLU A 67 -2.42 12.08 0.44
N GLU A 68 -2.85 13.25 -0.03
CA GLU A 68 -4.27 13.55 -0.25
C GLU A 68 -4.90 12.62 -1.29
N ALA A 69 -4.19 12.32 -2.39
CA ALA A 69 -4.66 11.40 -3.42
C ALA A 69 -4.74 9.96 -2.89
N ALA A 70 -3.77 9.54 -2.08
CA ALA A 70 -3.72 8.24 -1.42
C ALA A 70 -4.91 8.06 -0.45
N ASP A 71 -5.13 9.02 0.45
CA ASP A 71 -6.24 9.00 1.40
C ASP A 71 -7.60 9.01 0.69
N ALA A 72 -7.75 9.85 -0.33
CA ALA A 72 -8.97 9.91 -1.14
C ALA A 72 -9.23 8.58 -1.87
N SER A 73 -8.19 7.97 -2.47
CA SER A 73 -8.31 6.67 -3.13
C SER A 73 -8.76 5.59 -2.17
N ALA A 74 -8.12 5.51 -1.00
CA ALA A 74 -8.45 4.53 0.04
C ALA A 74 -9.86 4.73 0.63
N PHE A 75 -10.33 5.97 0.74
CA PHE A 75 -11.67 6.28 1.21
C PHE A 75 -12.75 5.91 0.18
N LEU A 76 -12.58 6.36 -1.07
CA LEU A 76 -13.51 6.06 -2.16
C LEU A 76 -13.58 4.57 -2.46
N TRP A 77 -12.45 3.86 -2.39
CA TRP A 77 -12.44 2.42 -2.58
C TRP A 77 -13.29 1.70 -1.54
N ARG A 78 -13.22 2.11 -0.26
CA ARG A 78 -14.08 1.52 0.79
C ARG A 78 -15.56 1.74 0.52
N LEU A 79 -15.94 2.92 0.04
CA LEU A 79 -17.33 3.20 -0.36
C LEU A 79 -17.76 2.27 -1.51
N ASP A 80 -16.90 2.08 -2.51
CA ASP A 80 -17.16 1.19 -3.64
C ASP A 80 -17.27 -0.29 -3.22
N LEU A 81 -16.41 -0.75 -2.30
CA LEU A 81 -16.51 -2.09 -1.71
C LEU A 81 -17.86 -2.30 -1.00
N MET A 82 -18.41 -1.27 -0.36
CA MET A 82 -19.74 -1.28 0.28
C MET A 82 -20.90 -1.13 -0.72
N GLY A 83 -20.63 -1.04 -2.03
CA GLY A 83 -21.65 -0.89 -3.07
C GLY A 83 -22.22 0.52 -3.20
N VAL A 84 -21.56 1.54 -2.62
CA VAL A 84 -21.94 2.94 -2.80
C VAL A 84 -21.46 3.42 -4.16
N ASP A 85 -22.35 4.01 -4.96
CA ASP A 85 -21.97 4.64 -6.22
C ASP A 85 -21.17 5.93 -5.95
N VAL A 86 -19.87 5.85 -6.19
CA VAL A 86 -18.92 6.96 -6.05
C VAL A 86 -18.95 7.90 -7.27
N GLY A 87 -19.33 7.39 -8.43
CA GLY A 87 -19.44 8.13 -9.70
C GLY A 87 -18.23 9.01 -10.03
N VAL A 88 -18.51 10.25 -10.44
CA VAL A 88 -17.51 11.24 -10.91
C VAL A 88 -16.46 11.64 -9.86
N LYS A 89 -16.59 11.21 -8.61
CA LYS A 89 -15.58 11.48 -7.57
C LYS A 89 -14.26 10.80 -7.88
N TRP A 90 -14.28 9.68 -8.59
CA TRP A 90 -13.09 9.00 -9.05
C TRP A 90 -12.23 9.85 -10.00
N ASP A 91 -12.86 10.63 -10.88
CA ASP A 91 -12.13 11.48 -11.83
C ASP A 91 -11.23 12.51 -11.13
N PHE A 92 -11.72 13.15 -10.07
CA PHE A 92 -10.94 14.15 -9.32
C PHE A 92 -9.71 13.56 -8.61
N VAL A 93 -9.77 12.28 -8.23
CA VAL A 93 -8.65 11.59 -7.59
C VAL A 93 -7.69 11.07 -8.65
N ALA A 94 -8.19 10.55 -9.77
CA ALA A 94 -7.39 10.13 -10.91
C ALA A 94 -6.60 11.32 -11.52
N ASP A 95 -7.23 12.49 -11.67
CA ASP A 95 -6.55 13.71 -12.12
C ASP A 95 -5.37 14.06 -11.21
N ARG A 96 -5.54 13.96 -9.88
CA ARG A 96 -4.46 14.22 -8.93
C ARG A 96 -3.30 13.26 -9.13
N TRP A 97 -3.58 11.96 -9.28
CA TRP A 97 -2.52 10.96 -9.53
C TRP A 97 -1.79 11.18 -10.85
N GLU A 98 -2.45 11.66 -11.90
CA GLU A 98 -1.80 11.98 -13.18
C GLU A 98 -0.92 13.22 -13.11
N THR A 99 -1.25 14.18 -12.23
CA THR A 99 -0.41 15.36 -11.98
C THR A 99 0.72 15.10 -10.98
N ALA A 100 0.55 14.13 -10.09
CA ALA A 100 1.55 13.77 -9.11
C ALA A 100 2.68 12.96 -9.76
N SER A 101 3.94 13.40 -9.64
CA SER A 101 5.07 12.55 -10.01
C SER A 101 5.38 11.59 -8.85
N PRO A 102 5.54 10.27 -9.11
CA PRO A 102 5.73 9.28 -8.06
C PRO A 102 6.98 9.55 -7.20
N MET A 103 6.86 9.33 -5.89
CA MET A 103 7.95 9.46 -4.91
C MET A 103 8.49 8.08 -4.49
N ASP A 104 9.37 8.06 -3.48
CA ASP A 104 10.17 6.91 -3.05
C ASP A 104 9.37 5.66 -2.60
N ASP A 105 8.08 5.79 -2.21
CA ASP A 105 7.17 4.68 -1.84
C ASP A 105 6.31 4.18 -3.02
N PHE A 106 6.95 4.13 -4.19
CA PHE A 106 6.37 3.90 -5.51
C PHE A 106 5.31 2.78 -5.61
N ALA A 107 5.51 1.64 -4.94
CA ALA A 107 4.63 0.48 -5.11
C ALA A 107 3.29 0.61 -4.37
N ALA A 108 3.28 1.27 -3.20
CA ALA A 108 2.04 1.54 -2.47
C ALA A 108 1.24 2.63 -3.17
N ASP A 109 1.92 3.68 -3.62
CA ASP A 109 1.33 4.77 -4.41
C ASP A 109 0.74 4.23 -5.72
N ALA A 110 1.46 3.37 -6.44
CA ALA A 110 0.96 2.73 -7.66
C ALA A 110 -0.29 1.89 -7.42
N TRP A 111 -0.39 1.22 -6.26
CA TRP A 111 -1.57 0.43 -5.89
C TRP A 111 -2.79 1.30 -5.61
N LEU A 112 -2.62 2.39 -4.86
CA LEU A 112 -3.70 3.35 -4.59
C LEU A 112 -4.11 4.13 -5.85
N ALA A 113 -3.14 4.52 -6.69
CA ALA A 113 -3.39 5.12 -7.99
C ALA A 113 -4.18 4.17 -8.90
N MET A 114 -3.87 2.87 -8.90
CA MET A 114 -4.63 1.88 -9.66
C MET A 114 -6.10 1.84 -9.23
N MET A 115 -6.43 1.98 -7.94
CA MET A 115 -7.83 2.06 -7.48
C MET A 115 -8.53 3.27 -8.09
N ALA A 116 -7.90 4.45 -8.06
CA ALA A 116 -8.44 5.65 -8.66
C ALA A 116 -8.65 5.51 -10.18
N PHE A 117 -7.68 4.95 -10.90
CA PHE A 117 -7.76 4.76 -12.34
C PHE A 117 -8.78 3.68 -12.75
N VAL A 118 -8.97 2.65 -11.93
CA VAL A 118 -10.03 1.66 -12.12
C VAL A 118 -11.40 2.30 -11.91
N GLY A 119 -11.60 3.00 -10.80
CA GLY A 119 -12.86 3.69 -10.50
C GLY A 119 -13.23 4.75 -11.56
N ALA A 120 -12.23 5.48 -12.08
CA ALA A 120 -12.41 6.48 -13.14
C ALA A 120 -12.42 5.88 -14.56
N ARG A 121 -12.23 4.57 -14.71
CA ARG A 121 -12.13 3.87 -16.02
C ARG A 121 -11.06 4.44 -16.96
N ARG A 122 -9.90 4.86 -16.43
CA ARG A 122 -8.76 5.37 -17.20
C ARG A 122 -7.82 4.26 -17.63
N GLU A 123 -8.18 3.54 -18.70
CA GLU A 123 -7.40 2.39 -19.17
C GLU A 123 -5.94 2.71 -19.51
N LEU A 124 -5.67 3.91 -20.07
CA LEU A 124 -4.31 4.31 -20.40
C LEU A 124 -3.45 4.41 -19.14
N SER A 125 -3.97 5.08 -18.11
CA SER A 125 -3.30 5.28 -16.82
C SER A 125 -3.11 3.95 -16.08
N GLN A 126 -4.11 3.04 -16.13
CA GLN A 126 -3.97 1.66 -15.62
C GLN A 126 -2.80 0.93 -16.29
N ARG A 127 -2.71 0.97 -17.64
CA ARG A 127 -1.62 0.32 -18.39
C ARG A 127 -0.27 0.94 -18.08
N GLN A 128 -0.21 2.27 -18.00
CA GLN A 128 1.02 2.98 -17.63
C GLN A 128 1.50 2.58 -16.24
N THR A 129 0.62 2.49 -15.24
CA THR A 129 0.98 2.02 -13.89
C THR A 129 1.61 0.63 -13.91
N LEU A 130 1.03 -0.33 -14.65
CA LEU A 130 1.59 -1.67 -14.79
C LEU A 130 2.94 -1.68 -15.51
N ILE A 131 3.09 -0.88 -16.57
CA ILE A 131 4.36 -0.73 -17.29
C ILE A 131 5.43 -0.16 -16.36
N THR A 132 5.12 0.88 -15.60
CA THR A 132 6.08 1.51 -14.69
C THR A 132 6.48 0.54 -13.58
N LEU A 133 5.54 -0.19 -12.96
CA LEU A 133 5.86 -1.27 -12.02
C LEU A 133 6.76 -2.33 -12.64
N LYS A 134 6.51 -2.71 -13.90
CA LYS A 134 7.33 -3.68 -14.62
C LYS A 134 8.74 -3.17 -14.84
N VAL A 135 8.91 -1.93 -15.33
CA VAL A 135 10.22 -1.32 -15.54
C VAL A 135 10.98 -1.18 -14.22
N THR A 136 10.32 -0.68 -13.17
CA THR A 136 10.91 -0.57 -11.82
C THR A 136 11.38 -1.92 -11.30
N SER A 137 10.63 -3.01 -11.53
CA SER A 137 11.01 -4.35 -11.10
C SER A 137 12.30 -4.91 -11.74
N LEU A 138 12.78 -4.30 -12.82
CA LEU A 138 14.03 -4.65 -13.49
C LEU A 138 15.25 -3.91 -12.91
N GLY A 139 15.01 -2.92 -12.04
CA GLY A 139 16.06 -2.16 -11.38
C GLY A 139 16.68 -2.87 -10.18
N TRP A 140 17.32 -2.08 -9.33
CA TRP A 140 17.97 -2.54 -8.10
C TRP A 140 17.43 -1.76 -6.89
N GLY A 141 17.66 -2.30 -5.70
CA GLY A 141 17.24 -1.66 -4.45
C GLY A 141 15.79 -1.95 -4.07
N ARG A 142 15.32 -1.23 -3.05
CA ARG A 142 14.02 -1.48 -2.39
C ARG A 142 12.84 -1.35 -3.35
N ALA A 143 12.78 -0.28 -4.15
CA ALA A 143 11.67 -0.05 -5.07
C ALA A 143 11.53 -1.20 -6.08
N ALA A 144 12.64 -1.68 -6.65
CA ALA A 144 12.64 -2.82 -7.58
C ALA A 144 12.21 -4.12 -6.90
N TYR A 145 12.71 -4.37 -5.68
CA TYR A 145 12.32 -5.52 -4.89
C TYR A 145 10.81 -5.53 -4.62
N VAL A 146 10.26 -4.44 -4.06
CA VAL A 146 8.83 -4.33 -3.74
C VAL A 146 7.95 -4.43 -4.98
N ALA A 147 8.33 -3.75 -6.08
CA ALA A 147 7.59 -3.85 -7.34
C ALA A 147 7.51 -5.29 -7.85
N LYS A 148 8.59 -6.07 -7.71
CA LYS A 148 8.67 -7.47 -8.13
C LYS A 148 7.88 -8.42 -7.23
N THR A 149 7.94 -8.22 -5.92
CA THR A 149 7.43 -9.20 -4.94
C THR A 149 5.98 -8.98 -4.56
N SER A 150 5.48 -7.74 -4.58
CA SER A 150 4.11 -7.43 -4.16
C SER A 150 3.42 -6.37 -5.01
N GLY A 151 4.13 -5.34 -5.46
CA GLY A 151 3.53 -4.21 -6.18
C GLY A 151 2.78 -4.62 -7.46
N MET A 152 3.38 -5.48 -8.29
CA MET A 152 2.74 -5.96 -9.51
C MET A 152 1.45 -6.75 -9.22
N ALA A 153 1.51 -7.73 -8.33
CA ALA A 153 0.35 -8.56 -7.98
C ALA A 153 -0.77 -7.73 -7.35
N ALA A 154 -0.41 -6.77 -6.49
CA ALA A 154 -1.37 -5.85 -5.88
C ALA A 154 -2.09 -4.98 -6.92
N ALA A 155 -1.36 -4.37 -7.86
CA ALA A 155 -1.97 -3.55 -8.92
C ALA A 155 -2.84 -4.40 -9.87
N GLN A 156 -2.39 -5.61 -10.23
CA GLN A 156 -3.18 -6.55 -11.02
C GLN A 156 -4.45 -6.97 -10.31
N ALA A 157 -4.42 -7.17 -8.99
CA ALA A 157 -5.59 -7.55 -8.22
C ALA A 157 -6.70 -6.49 -8.26
N ILE A 158 -6.33 -5.21 -8.20
CA ILE A 158 -7.26 -4.08 -8.32
C ILE A 158 -7.86 -4.00 -9.73
N LEU A 159 -7.03 -4.22 -10.76
CA LEU A 159 -7.51 -4.29 -12.14
C LEU A 159 -8.48 -5.47 -12.35
N ALA A 160 -8.18 -6.64 -11.79
CA ALA A 160 -9.07 -7.80 -11.81
C ALA A 160 -10.39 -7.52 -11.08
N PHE A 161 -10.32 -6.85 -9.93
CA PHE A 161 -11.50 -6.50 -9.14
C PHE A 161 -12.43 -5.56 -9.92
N GLY A 162 -11.89 -4.49 -10.50
CA GLY A 162 -12.66 -3.55 -11.32
C GLY A 162 -13.27 -4.16 -12.58
N ALA A 163 -12.67 -5.25 -13.09
CA ALA A 163 -13.20 -6.01 -14.21
C ALA A 163 -14.19 -7.12 -13.81
N GLY A 164 -14.56 -7.22 -12.53
CA GLY A 164 -15.46 -8.25 -12.00
C GLY A 164 -14.83 -9.65 -11.90
N ARG A 165 -13.51 -9.78 -12.06
CA ARG A 165 -12.78 -11.05 -11.96
C ARG A 165 -12.39 -11.33 -10.52
N TYR A 166 -13.38 -11.45 -9.65
CA TYR A 166 -13.17 -11.49 -8.20
C TYR A 166 -12.37 -12.71 -7.72
N ALA A 167 -12.51 -13.87 -8.36
CA ALA A 167 -11.70 -15.04 -8.02
C ALA A 167 -10.20 -14.80 -8.31
N GLU A 168 -9.87 -14.14 -9.43
CA GLU A 168 -8.49 -13.74 -9.75
C GLU A 168 -7.95 -12.72 -8.74
N THR A 169 -8.78 -11.77 -8.29
CA THR A 169 -8.41 -10.87 -7.19
C THR A 169 -8.05 -11.63 -5.92
N VAL A 170 -8.81 -12.68 -5.57
CA VAL A 170 -8.51 -13.54 -4.42
C VAL A 170 -7.15 -14.22 -4.58
N ASP A 171 -6.90 -14.84 -5.74
CA ASP A 171 -5.65 -15.53 -6.03
C ASP A 171 -4.42 -14.60 -5.97
N LEU A 172 -4.58 -13.34 -6.38
CA LEU A 172 -3.52 -12.34 -6.37
C LEU A 172 -3.27 -11.72 -4.99
N LEU A 173 -4.31 -11.44 -4.20
CA LEU A 173 -4.15 -10.78 -2.89
C LEU A 173 -3.83 -11.75 -1.75
N ARG A 174 -4.36 -12.97 -1.78
CA ARG A 174 -4.21 -13.92 -0.66
C ARG A 174 -2.73 -14.20 -0.29
N PRO A 175 -1.80 -14.41 -1.25
CA PRO A 175 -0.38 -14.61 -0.94
C PRO A 175 0.30 -13.37 -0.33
N LEU A 176 -0.24 -12.18 -0.57
CA LEU A 176 0.36 -10.93 -0.07
C LEU A 176 0.14 -10.71 1.43
N ARG A 177 -0.76 -11.46 2.07
CA ARG A 177 -1.04 -11.35 3.50
C ARG A 177 0.13 -11.78 4.38
N ASP A 178 0.91 -12.75 3.91
CA ASP A 178 2.11 -13.26 4.61
C ASP A 178 3.36 -12.42 4.35
N CYS A 179 3.22 -11.41 3.48
CA CYS A 179 4.33 -10.63 2.97
C CYS A 179 4.59 -9.35 3.80
N ALA A 180 3.65 -8.88 4.64
CA ALA A 180 3.61 -7.55 5.25
C ALA A 180 4.92 -6.80 5.65
N PRO A 181 5.92 -7.34 6.39
CA PRO A 181 6.98 -6.49 6.96
C PRO A 181 8.11 -6.01 6.00
N PRO A 182 8.68 -6.82 5.08
CA PRO A 182 9.76 -6.35 4.20
C PRO A 182 9.33 -5.45 3.03
N PHE A 183 8.03 -5.27 2.75
CA PHE A 183 7.59 -4.63 1.49
C PHE A 183 7.16 -3.16 1.58
N GLY A 184 7.24 -2.52 2.76
CA GLY A 184 6.86 -1.11 2.89
C GLY A 184 5.36 -0.83 2.89
N TRP A 185 4.54 -1.87 3.07
CA TRP A 185 3.11 -1.71 3.25
C TRP A 185 2.83 -1.31 4.69
N SER A 186 2.11 -0.19 4.88
CA SER A 186 1.65 0.22 6.21
C SER A 186 0.54 -0.74 6.68
N GLN A 187 0.25 -0.72 7.98
CA GLN A 187 -0.90 -1.45 8.51
C GLN A 187 -2.22 -1.02 7.85
N VAL A 188 -2.34 0.25 7.45
CA VAL A 188 -3.51 0.78 6.75
C VAL A 188 -3.63 0.19 5.33
N HIS A 189 -2.52 -0.01 4.63
CA HIS A 189 -2.53 -0.65 3.31
C HIS A 189 -2.94 -2.11 3.39
N LEU A 190 -2.39 -2.85 4.36
CA LEU A 190 -2.75 -4.25 4.60
C LEU A 190 -4.22 -4.39 5.01
N ASP A 191 -4.71 -3.45 5.83
CA ASP A 191 -6.11 -3.36 6.21
C ASP A 191 -7.03 -3.19 4.98
N LEU A 192 -6.69 -2.28 4.06
CA LEU A 192 -7.45 -2.06 2.84
C LEU A 192 -7.36 -3.26 1.87
N ALA A 193 -6.21 -3.94 1.82
CA ALA A 193 -6.03 -5.16 1.04
C ALA A 193 -6.89 -6.31 1.58
N ASP A 194 -6.95 -6.48 2.90
CA ASP A 194 -7.83 -7.47 3.55
C ASP A 194 -9.31 -7.17 3.27
N GLN A 195 -9.74 -5.91 3.32
CA GLN A 195 -11.13 -5.53 2.96
C GLN A 195 -11.45 -5.89 1.51
N THR A 196 -10.53 -5.56 0.59
CA THR A 196 -10.68 -5.86 -0.84
C THR A 196 -10.73 -7.37 -1.08
N LEU A 197 -9.88 -8.13 -0.39
CA LEU A 197 -9.83 -9.59 -0.49
C LEU A 197 -11.12 -10.24 0.05
N ILE A 198 -11.63 -9.78 1.19
CA ILE A 198 -12.89 -10.27 1.76
C ILE A 198 -14.03 -10.01 0.77
N GLU A 199 -14.13 -8.79 0.24
CA GLU A 199 -15.17 -8.45 -0.73
C GLU A 199 -15.06 -9.29 -2.01
N ALA A 200 -13.84 -9.51 -2.52
CA ALA A 200 -13.61 -10.37 -3.67
C ALA A 200 -14.00 -11.83 -3.39
N ALA A 201 -13.73 -12.35 -2.18
CA ALA A 201 -14.17 -13.68 -1.77
C ALA A 201 -15.71 -13.79 -1.71
N ILE A 202 -16.39 -12.75 -1.22
CA ILE A 202 -17.86 -12.66 -1.23
C ILE A 202 -18.39 -12.70 -2.66
N ARG A 203 -17.96 -11.76 -3.52
CA ARG A 203 -18.46 -11.62 -4.89
C ARG A 203 -18.06 -12.77 -5.83
N SER A 204 -17.08 -13.58 -5.44
CA SER A 204 -16.73 -14.82 -6.16
C SER A 204 -17.45 -16.08 -5.64
N GLY A 205 -18.34 -15.93 -4.65
CA GLY A 205 -19.07 -17.05 -4.05
C GLY A 205 -18.26 -17.92 -3.08
N GLN A 206 -17.06 -17.48 -2.68
CA GLN A 206 -16.18 -18.17 -1.75
C GLN A 206 -16.55 -17.86 -0.29
N GLY A 207 -17.80 -18.11 0.10
CA GLY A 207 -18.34 -17.72 1.41
C GLY A 207 -17.58 -18.28 2.62
N GLY A 208 -17.07 -19.52 2.53
CA GLY A 208 -16.24 -20.12 3.58
C GLY A 208 -14.95 -19.32 3.82
N LEU A 209 -14.22 -19.02 2.74
CA LEU A 209 -13.02 -18.18 2.79
C LEU A 209 -13.32 -16.78 3.33
N ALA A 210 -14.40 -16.15 2.86
CA ALA A 210 -14.80 -14.83 3.35
C ALA A 210 -15.07 -14.83 4.86
N SER A 211 -15.75 -15.84 5.39
CA SER A 211 -16.03 -15.98 6.82
C SER A 211 -14.74 -16.16 7.65
N GLU A 212 -13.78 -16.94 7.16
CA GLU A 212 -12.48 -17.12 7.80
C GLU A 212 -11.71 -15.80 7.86
N LEU A 213 -11.63 -15.09 6.73
CA LEU A 213 -10.92 -13.81 6.61
C LEU A 213 -11.50 -12.73 7.52
N VAL A 214 -12.84 -12.63 7.61
CA VAL A 214 -13.51 -11.70 8.54
C VAL A 214 -13.17 -12.03 9.99
N SER A 215 -13.18 -13.32 10.36
CA SER A 215 -12.87 -13.75 11.72
C SER A 215 -11.42 -13.45 12.10
N GLU A 216 -10.48 -13.71 11.20
CA GLU A 216 -9.07 -13.39 11.39
C GLU A 216 -8.84 -11.88 11.58
N ARG A 217 -9.54 -11.07 10.78
CA ARG A 217 -9.42 -9.62 10.80
C ARG A 217 -9.95 -9.01 12.11
N ALA A 218 -11.09 -9.48 12.60
CA ALA A 218 -11.66 -9.05 13.88
C ALA A 218 -10.72 -9.33 15.08
N GLY A 219 -9.88 -10.36 14.97
CA GLY A 219 -8.83 -10.64 15.96
C GLY A 219 -7.63 -9.69 15.92
N ARG A 220 -7.43 -8.94 14.83
CA ARG A 220 -6.25 -8.08 14.59
C ARG A 220 -6.51 -6.58 14.74
N SER A 221 -7.73 -6.11 14.47
CA SER A 221 -8.06 -4.68 14.47
C SER A 221 -9.44 -4.44 15.10
N PRO A 222 -9.56 -3.76 16.26
CA PRO A 222 -10.85 -3.54 16.91
C PRO A 222 -11.61 -2.32 16.33
N SER A 223 -11.76 -2.24 14.99
CA SER A 223 -12.50 -1.14 14.34
C SER A 223 -13.93 -1.56 14.00
N ARG A 224 -14.87 -1.28 14.91
CA ARG A 224 -16.25 -1.83 14.97
C ARG A 224 -17.21 -1.42 13.84
N LEU A 225 -16.83 -0.53 12.92
CA LEU A 225 -17.74 0.04 11.91
C LEU A 225 -17.71 -0.71 10.57
N ALA A 226 -16.54 -1.06 10.03
CA ALA A 226 -16.43 -1.82 8.79
C ALA A 226 -16.84 -3.30 8.97
N GLU A 227 -16.61 -3.86 10.16
CA GLU A 227 -16.93 -5.26 10.48
C GLU A 227 -18.43 -5.54 10.52
N ARG A 228 -19.24 -4.56 10.96
CA ARG A 228 -20.69 -4.69 11.06
C ARG A 228 -21.36 -4.76 9.69
N ASP A 229 -20.87 -4.00 8.72
CA ASP A 229 -21.45 -3.97 7.37
C ASP A 229 -21.08 -5.21 6.55
N ILE A 230 -19.80 -5.61 6.59
CA ILE A 230 -19.31 -6.83 5.93
C ILE A 230 -20.00 -8.08 6.51
N GLY A 231 -20.14 -8.15 7.85
CA GLY A 231 -20.86 -9.24 8.51
C GLY A 231 -22.35 -9.28 8.15
N ALA A 232 -22.99 -8.12 7.99
CA ALA A 232 -24.39 -8.05 7.56
C ALA A 232 -24.58 -8.54 6.11
N ARG A 233 -23.64 -8.25 5.21
CA ARG A 233 -23.71 -8.68 3.80
C ARG A 233 -23.48 -10.18 3.62
N LEU A 234 -22.58 -10.78 4.39
CA LEU A 234 -22.40 -12.24 4.43
C LEU A 234 -23.66 -12.98 4.90
N LEU A 235 -24.37 -12.43 5.89
CA LEU A 235 -25.64 -13.01 6.39
C LEU A 235 -26.82 -12.75 5.44
N ALA A 236 -26.75 -11.68 4.65
CA ALA A 236 -27.81 -11.31 3.71
C ALA A 236 -27.74 -12.04 2.36
N GLY A 237 -26.71 -12.84 2.09
CA GLY A 237 -26.62 -13.67 0.88
C GLY A 237 -26.65 -12.92 -0.46
N HIS A 238 -26.26 -11.65 -0.48
CA HIS A 238 -26.21 -10.86 -1.72
C HIS A 238 -24.91 -11.20 -2.47
N ALA A 239 -25.05 -12.12 -3.44
CA ALA A 239 -24.08 -12.42 -4.49
C ALA A 239 -24.11 -11.36 -5.59
#